data_AF-A0A2V8CZ64-F1
#
_entry.id   AF-A0A2V8CZ64-F1
#
_cell.length_a   1.000
_cell.length_b   1.000
_cell.length_c   1.000
_cell.angle_alpha   90.00
_cell.angle_beta   90.00
_cell.angle_gamma   90.00
#
_symmetry.space_group_name_H-M   'P 1'
#
loop_
_entity.id
_entity.type
_entity.pdbx_description
1 polymer ?
#
loop_
_entity_poly.entity_id
_entity_poly.type
_entity_poly.pdbx_seq_one_letter_code
_entity_poly.pdbx_strand_id
1 'polypeptide(L)'
;MFIGHFGLGFGAKKAAPAVSLGTLFAAGQFADLLWPTLVLIGVEHVEVQPGATRMTPLNFVSYLRSTVARDRAGSIGLWSLVGFLLVVYLASAFGPPPPTAAAVAWSAQAMWLLVAWAFRVDNHRTPQRN
;
A
#
# COMPACT_ATOMS: atom_id res chain seq x y z
N MET A 1 6.81 7.89 -10.30
CA MET A 1 6.16 8.56 -9.15
C MET A 1 7.11 9.39 -8.28
N PHE A 2 8.43 9.32 -8.47
CA PHE A 2 9.43 10.10 -7.71
C PHE A 2 9.13 11.62 -7.53
N ILE A 3 8.84 12.36 -8.60
CA ILE A 3 8.70 13.83 -8.54
C ILE A 3 7.44 14.27 -7.76
N GLY A 4 6.35 13.49 -7.83
CA GLY A 4 5.10 13.82 -7.13
C GLY A 4 5.23 13.73 -5.61
N HIS A 5 5.98 12.75 -5.11
CA HIS A 5 6.26 12.59 -3.68
C HIS A 5 7.11 13.72 -3.11
N PHE A 6 8.12 14.20 -3.86
CA PHE A 6 8.88 15.40 -3.48
C PHE A 6 8.01 16.65 -3.47
N GLY A 7 7.13 16.82 -4.47
CA GLY A 7 6.16 17.91 -4.52
C GLY A 7 5.24 17.92 -3.30
N LEU A 8 4.80 16.74 -2.85
CA LEU A 8 3.99 16.58 -1.65
C LEU A 8 4.79 16.89 -0.37
N GLY A 9 6.07 16.50 -0.31
CA GLY A 9 6.97 16.88 0.80
C GLY A 9 7.25 18.38 0.87
N PHE A 10 7.43 19.07 -0.26
CA PHE A 10 7.55 20.53 -0.29
C PHE A 10 6.24 21.24 0.09
N GLY A 11 5.09 20.74 -0.37
CA GLY A 11 3.78 21.26 0.02
C GLY A 11 3.51 21.08 1.52
N ALA A 12 3.84 19.91 2.07
CA ALA A 12 3.72 19.62 3.50
C ALA A 12 4.67 20.47 4.36
N LYS A 13 5.85 20.84 3.85
CA LYS A 13 6.78 21.73 4.57
C LYS A 13 6.19 23.13 4.80
N LYS A 14 5.40 23.65 3.86
CA LYS A 14 4.67 24.93 4.02
C LYS A 14 3.58 24.83 5.08
N ALA A 15 2.90 23.69 5.17
CA ALA A 15 1.85 23.45 6.17
C ALA A 15 2.39 23.12 7.57
N ALA A 16 3.59 22.57 7.68
CA ALA A 16 4.23 22.22 8.95
C ALA A 16 5.76 22.41 8.90
N PRO A 17 6.25 23.65 9.10
CA PRO A 17 7.67 23.96 9.02
C PRO A 17 8.52 23.27 10.11
N ALA A 18 7.90 22.80 11.20
CA ALA A 18 8.58 22.10 12.28
C ALA A 18 9.09 20.70 11.91
N VAL A 19 8.53 20.05 10.87
CA VAL A 19 8.97 18.72 10.44
C VAL A 19 10.15 18.83 9.48
N SER A 20 11.17 17.99 9.64
CA SER A 20 12.34 18.00 8.76
C SER A 20 11.96 17.58 7.34
N LEU A 21 12.53 18.25 6.32
CA LEU A 21 12.26 17.94 4.93
C LEU A 21 12.69 16.50 4.58
N GLY A 22 13.81 16.05 5.18
CA GLY A 22 14.30 14.69 5.03
C GLY A 22 13.32 13.64 5.53
N THR A 23 12.60 13.90 6.63
CA THR A 23 11.56 13.00 7.14
C THR A 23 10.38 12.88 6.17
N LEU A 24 9.94 14.00 5.57
CA LEU A 24 8.85 14.00 4.60
C LEU A 24 9.22 13.24 3.32
N PHE A 25 10.46 13.37 2.87
CA PHE A 25 10.96 12.64 1.70
C PHE A 25 11.20 11.16 2.00
N ALA A 26 11.78 10.84 3.16
CA ALA A 26 11.96 9.47 3.60
C ALA A 26 10.62 8.73 3.65
N ALA A 27 9.56 9.34 4.17
CA ALA A 27 8.23 8.74 4.21
C ALA A 27 7.68 8.40 2.81
N GLY A 28 7.78 9.33 1.85
CA GLY A 28 7.31 9.10 0.47
C GLY A 28 8.16 8.06 -0.26
N GLN A 29 9.48 8.16 -0.15
CA GLN A 29 10.41 7.26 -0.84
C GLN A 29 10.37 5.85 -0.27
N PHE A 30 10.12 5.69 1.03
CA PHE A 30 10.02 4.39 1.67
C PHE A 30 8.83 3.57 1.14
N ALA A 31 7.70 4.22 0.86
CA ALA A 31 6.57 3.58 0.19
C ALA A 31 6.92 3.14 -1.25
N ASP A 32 7.64 3.98 -2.00
CA ASP A 32 8.08 3.66 -3.36
C ASP A 32 9.06 2.47 -3.43
N LEU A 33 9.88 2.27 -2.39
CA LEU A 33 10.85 1.16 -2.32
C LEU A 33 10.22 -0.17 -1.86
N LEU A 34 9.05 -0.13 -1.23
CA LEU A 34 8.40 -1.31 -0.71
C LEU A 34 8.02 -2.28 -1.84
N TRP A 35 7.31 -1.79 -2.85
CA TRP A 35 6.84 -2.61 -3.97
C TRP A 35 7.95 -3.43 -4.67
N PRO A 36 9.06 -2.82 -5.14
CA PRO A 36 10.13 -3.61 -5.76
C PRO A 36 10.80 -4.58 -4.77
N THR A 37 10.85 -4.23 -3.48
CA THR A 37 11.34 -5.15 -2.45
C THR A 37 10.41 -6.36 -2.29
N LEU A 38 9.10 -6.16 -2.27
CA LEU A 38 8.08 -7.23 -2.18
C LEU A 38 8.17 -8.19 -3.38
N VAL A 39 8.39 -7.65 -4.58
CA VAL A 39 8.63 -8.46 -5.79
C VAL A 39 9.93 -9.26 -5.65
N LEU A 40 11.01 -8.64 -5.17
CA LEU A 40 12.31 -9.33 -4.98
C LEU A 40 12.26 -10.46 -3.96
N ILE A 41 11.51 -10.29 -2.86
CA ILE A 41 11.33 -11.34 -1.84
C ILE A 41 10.26 -12.37 -2.22
N GLY A 42 9.64 -12.23 -3.41
CA GLY A 42 8.66 -13.18 -3.95
C GLY A 42 7.28 -13.11 -3.32
N VAL A 43 7.00 -12.10 -2.48
CA VAL A 43 5.68 -11.86 -1.89
C VAL A 43 4.70 -11.38 -2.95
N GLU A 44 5.15 -10.49 -3.83
CA GLU A 44 4.38 -10.08 -5.00
C GLU A 44 4.92 -10.72 -6.27
N HIS A 45 4.03 -11.19 -7.13
CA HIS A 45 4.37 -11.74 -8.44
C HIS A 45 3.87 -10.82 -9.54
N VAL A 46 4.79 -10.45 -10.42
CA VAL A 46 4.51 -9.62 -11.59
C VAL A 46 5.10 -10.30 -12.80
N GLU A 47 4.26 -10.56 -13.79
CA GLU A 47 4.72 -11.11 -15.06
C GLU A 47 5.10 -9.95 -15.99
N VAL A 48 6.30 -10.03 -16.55
CA VAL A 48 6.72 -9.12 -17.61
C VAL A 48 6.17 -9.67 -18.93
N GLN A 49 5.01 -9.14 -19.33
CA GLN A 49 4.33 -9.51 -20.56
C GLN A 49 4.23 -8.28 -21.45
N PRO A 50 5.03 -8.20 -22.54
CA PRO A 50 4.96 -7.10 -23.49
C PRO A 50 3.53 -6.95 -24.04
N GLY A 51 2.95 -5.77 -23.91
CA GLY A 51 1.59 -5.49 -24.36
C GLY A 51 0.47 -5.78 -23.35
N ALA A 52 0.78 -6.18 -22.10
CA ALA A 52 -0.23 -6.40 -21.05
C ALA A 52 -1.08 -5.16 -20.76
N THR A 53 -0.47 -3.96 -20.75
CA THR A 53 -1.20 -2.69 -20.71
C THR A 53 -0.61 -1.71 -21.72
N ARG A 54 -1.39 -0.68 -22.09
CA ARG A 54 -0.95 0.37 -23.04
C ARG A 54 0.25 1.19 -22.53
N MET A 55 0.49 1.20 -21.22
CA MET A 55 1.48 2.07 -20.56
C MET A 55 2.66 1.30 -19.96
N THR A 56 2.45 0.08 -19.46
CA THR A 56 3.48 -0.75 -18.82
C THR A 56 3.38 -2.21 -19.23
N PRO A 57 4.51 -2.94 -19.38
CA PRO A 57 4.51 -4.37 -19.69
C PRO A 57 4.29 -5.26 -18.45
N LEU A 58 3.73 -4.70 -17.37
CA LEU A 58 3.54 -5.40 -16.10
C LEU A 58 2.10 -5.94 -16.04
N ASN A 59 1.96 -7.26 -16.00
CA ASN A 59 0.67 -7.92 -15.85
C ASN A 59 0.43 -8.30 -14.38
N PHE A 60 -0.61 -7.73 -13.78
CA PHE A 60 -1.03 -8.02 -12.41
C PHE A 60 -2.22 -8.99 -12.45
N VAL A 61 -1.94 -10.28 -12.32
CA VAL A 61 -2.97 -11.33 -12.38
C VAL A 61 -3.86 -11.22 -11.12
N SER A 62 -5.15 -10.90 -11.33
CA SER A 62 -6.16 -10.67 -10.29
C SER A 62 -6.02 -11.58 -9.05
N TYR A 63 -5.68 -10.96 -7.90
CA TYR A 63 -5.36 -11.66 -6.64
C TYR A 63 -6.47 -12.61 -6.14
N LEU A 64 -7.74 -12.24 -6.28
CA LEU A 64 -8.86 -13.11 -5.86
C LEU A 64 -9.09 -14.30 -6.79
N ARG A 65 -8.72 -14.19 -8.07
CA ARG A 65 -8.82 -15.29 -9.04
C ARG A 65 -7.60 -16.19 -9.03
N SER A 66 -6.48 -15.70 -8.52
CA SER A 66 -5.23 -16.44 -8.44
C SER A 66 -4.97 -17.04 -7.07
N THR A 67 -5.74 -16.72 -6.01
CA THR A 67 -5.53 -17.23 -4.65
C THR A 67 -6.81 -17.73 -3.98
N VAL A 68 -6.72 -18.88 -3.32
CA VAL A 68 -7.81 -19.49 -2.53
C VAL A 68 -7.41 -19.50 -1.05
N ALA A 69 -8.37 -19.24 -0.15
CA ALA A 69 -8.12 -19.33 1.29
C ALA A 69 -7.90 -20.79 1.72
N ARG A 70 -6.80 -21.04 2.44
CA ARG A 70 -6.45 -22.36 2.99
C ARG A 70 -7.31 -22.71 4.20
N ASP A 71 -7.70 -21.71 4.98
CA ASP A 71 -8.46 -21.86 6.21
C ASP A 71 -9.45 -20.69 6.42
N ARG A 72 -10.25 -20.76 7.50
CA ARG A 72 -11.16 -19.66 7.87
C ARG A 72 -10.42 -18.38 8.21
N ALA A 73 -9.18 -18.46 8.70
CA ALA A 73 -8.37 -17.29 9.04
C ALA A 73 -7.99 -16.48 7.78
N GLY A 74 -7.67 -17.13 6.66
CA GLY A 74 -7.40 -16.46 5.38
C GLY A 74 -8.63 -15.79 4.75
N SER A 75 -9.83 -16.33 4.97
CA SER A 75 -11.07 -15.69 4.52
C SER A 75 -11.47 -14.52 5.44
N ILE A 76 -11.50 -14.74 6.75
CA ILE A 76 -11.81 -13.69 7.74
C ILE A 76 -10.79 -12.57 7.67
N GLY A 77 -9.50 -12.89 7.58
CA GLY A 77 -8.41 -11.92 7.49
C GLY A 77 -8.54 -11.03 6.25
N LEU A 78 -8.88 -11.60 5.09
CA LEU A 78 -9.11 -10.80 3.89
C LEU A 78 -10.33 -9.88 4.04
N TRP A 79 -11.48 -10.41 4.45
CA TRP A 79 -12.71 -9.61 4.54
C TRP A 79 -12.66 -8.56 5.65
N SER A 80 -11.96 -8.83 6.75
CA SER A 80 -11.70 -7.83 7.79
C SER A 80 -10.74 -6.75 7.30
N LEU A 81 -9.71 -7.08 6.53
CA LEU A 81 -8.84 -6.10 5.87
C LEU A 81 -9.65 -5.22 4.90
N VAL A 82 -10.50 -5.82 4.06
CA VAL A 82 -11.39 -5.08 3.13
C VAL A 82 -12.34 -4.16 3.89
N GLY A 83 -12.99 -4.67 4.94
CA GLY A 83 -13.90 -3.88 5.78
C GLY A 83 -13.18 -2.72 6.47
N PHE A 84 -11.99 -2.96 7.02
CA PHE A 84 -11.17 -1.93 7.65
C PHE A 84 -10.77 -0.85 6.64
N LEU A 85 -10.31 -1.23 5.45
CA LEU A 85 -9.96 -0.30 4.38
C LEU A 85 -11.16 0.54 3.94
N LEU A 86 -12.36 -0.06 3.86
CA LEU A 86 -13.57 0.67 3.54
C LEU A 86 -13.90 1.71 4.62
N VAL A 87 -13.78 1.34 5.90
CA VAL A 87 -13.98 2.28 7.01
C VAL A 87 -12.97 3.43 6.95
N VAL A 88 -11.68 3.12 6.74
CA VAL A 88 -10.64 4.15 6.59
C VAL A 88 -10.90 5.05 5.40
N TYR A 89 -11.33 4.49 4.26
CA TYR A 89 -11.70 5.27 3.07
C TYR A 89 -12.88 6.20 3.35
N LEU A 90 -13.96 5.70 3.95
CA LEU A 90 -15.13 6.51 4.30
C LEU A 90 -14.75 7.60 5.32
N ALA A 91 -13.96 7.26 6.35
CA ALA A 91 -13.44 8.22 7.31
C ALA A 91 -12.56 9.28 6.66
N SER A 92 -11.74 8.91 5.66
CA SER A 92 -10.94 9.87 4.91
C SER A 92 -11.76 10.74 3.96
N ALA A 93 -12.86 10.20 3.40
CA ALA A 93 -13.71 10.89 2.44
C ALA A 93 -14.66 11.90 3.12
N PHE A 94 -15.14 11.57 4.31
CA PHE A 94 -16.14 12.37 5.05
C PHE A 94 -15.58 13.02 6.32
N GLY A 95 -14.39 12.64 6.76
CA GLY A 95 -13.75 13.18 7.95
C GLY A 95 -13.07 14.54 7.70
N PRO A 96 -12.83 15.31 8.77
CA PRO A 96 -12.05 16.54 8.66
C PRO A 96 -10.62 16.22 8.20
N PRO A 97 -9.98 17.12 7.43
CA PRO A 97 -8.60 16.94 7.05
C PRO A 97 -7.70 16.83 8.29
N PRO A 98 -6.57 16.10 8.19
CA PRO A 98 -5.67 15.91 9.33
C PRO A 98 -5.26 17.27 9.93
N PRO A 99 -5.38 17.45 11.26
CA PRO A 99 -5.15 18.75 11.89
C PRO A 99 -3.68 19.18 11.88
N THR A 100 -2.76 18.25 11.60
CA THR A 100 -1.32 18.51 11.55
C THR A 100 -0.62 17.61 10.51
N ALA A 101 0.50 18.08 9.95
CA ALA A 101 1.31 17.23 9.07
C ALA A 101 1.96 16.06 9.82
N ALA A 102 2.18 16.19 11.14
CA ALA A 102 2.65 15.08 11.96
C ALA A 102 1.62 13.92 11.95
N ALA A 103 0.32 14.24 12.01
CA ALA A 103 -0.73 13.22 11.87
C ALA A 103 -0.69 12.55 10.50
N VAL A 104 -0.44 13.30 9.43
CA VAL A 104 -0.25 12.75 8.08
C VAL A 104 0.96 11.81 8.04
N ALA A 105 2.11 12.24 8.55
CA ALA A 105 3.33 11.44 8.56
C ALA A 105 3.17 10.15 9.37
N TRP A 106 2.57 10.23 10.56
CA TRP A 106 2.27 9.05 11.37
C TRP A 106 1.24 8.13 10.72
N SER A 107 0.21 8.67 10.06
CA SER A 107 -0.76 7.85 9.32
C SER A 107 -0.12 7.13 8.13
N ALA A 108 0.81 7.78 7.42
CA ALA A 108 1.58 7.17 6.35
C ALA A 108 2.47 6.03 6.90
N GLN A 109 3.09 6.23 8.06
CA GLN A 109 3.85 5.16 8.71
C GLN A 109 2.95 4.04 9.23
N ALA A 110 1.73 4.34 9.68
CA ALA A 110 0.76 3.35 10.13
C ALA A 110 0.26 2.45 8.99
N MET A 111 0.35 2.87 7.72
CA MET A 111 0.02 2.03 6.56
C MET A 111 0.84 0.73 6.53
N TRP A 112 2.01 0.69 7.17
CA TRP A 112 2.81 -0.53 7.30
C TRP A 112 2.13 -1.64 8.09
N LEU A 113 1.23 -1.30 9.02
CA LEU A 113 0.42 -2.30 9.72
C LEU A 113 -0.51 -3.02 8.74
N LEU A 114 -1.01 -2.32 7.72
CA LEU A 114 -1.86 -2.91 6.68
C LEU A 114 -1.06 -3.84 5.78
N VAL A 115 0.18 -3.48 5.46
CA VAL A 115 1.09 -4.35 4.68
C VAL A 115 1.41 -5.61 5.48
N ALA A 116 1.78 -5.48 6.75
CA ALA A 116 2.06 -6.63 7.61
C ALA A 116 0.83 -7.54 7.79
N TRP A 117 -0.36 -6.93 7.89
CA TRP A 117 -1.62 -7.67 7.95
C TRP A 117 -1.91 -8.38 6.62
N ALA A 118 -1.77 -7.71 5.47
CA ALA A 118 -1.92 -8.32 4.16
C ALA A 118 -0.97 -9.51 3.97
N PHE A 119 0.32 -9.34 4.31
CA PHE A 119 1.29 -10.42 4.30
C PHE A 119 0.88 -11.60 5.20
N ARG A 120 0.29 -11.32 6.37
CA ARG A 120 -0.26 -12.38 7.22
C ARG A 120 -1.43 -13.09 6.55
N VAL A 121 -2.36 -12.36 5.93
CA VAL A 121 -3.48 -12.95 5.18
C VAL A 121 -2.98 -13.84 4.05
N ASP A 122 -1.95 -13.39 3.33
CA ASP A 122 -1.34 -14.12 2.22
C ASP A 122 -0.74 -15.46 2.67
N ASN A 123 -0.12 -15.51 3.86
CA ASN A 123 0.37 -16.78 4.43
C ASN A 123 -0.73 -17.81 4.69
N HIS A 124 -2.00 -17.39 4.73
CA HIS A 124 -3.18 -18.27 4.85
C HIS A 124 -3.90 -18.49 3.50
N ARG A 125 -3.31 -18.07 2.37
CA ARG A 125 -3.85 -18.24 1.03
C ARG A 125 -2.84 -18.96 0.13
N THR A 126 -3.35 -19.77 -0.80
CA THR A 126 -2.51 -20.52 -1.73
C THR A 126 -2.86 -20.18 -3.17
N PRO A 127 -1.88 -20.18 -4.09
CA PRO A 127 -2.13 -20.00 -5.51
C PRO A 127 -3.12 -21.04 -6.03
N GLN A 128 -4.14 -20.60 -6.77
CA GLN A 128 -5.07 -21.47 -7.46
C GLN A 128 -4.32 -22.13 -8.62
N ARG A 129 -3.99 -23.41 -8.49
CA ARG A 129 -3.46 -24.20 -9.61
C ARG A 129 -4.59 -24.42 -10.60
N ASN A 130 -4.47 -23.82 -11.79
CA ASN A 130 -5.27 -24.13 -12.96
C ASN A 130 -4.91 -25.51 -13.51
#